data_AF-A0A840NX02-F1
#
_entry.id   AF-A0A840NX02-F1
#
_cell.length_a   1.000
_cell.length_b   1.000
_cell.length_c   1.000
_cell.angle_alpha   90.00
_cell.angle_beta   90.00
_cell.angle_gamma   90.00
#
_symmetry.space_group_name_H-M   'P 1'
#
loop_
_entity.id
_entity.type
_entity.pdbx_description
1 polymer ?
#
loop_
_entity_poly.entity_id
_entity_poly.type
_entity_poly.pdbx_seq_one_letter_code
_entity_poly.pdbx_strand_id
1 'polypeptide(L)'
;MNQQVALSIDALNSLSPQELRGKKFLLIISGGNFDFERLPDIKERSWRFQGLRQCFIFSFPQHPGALRHFLATLSLDDDIVRFEYLKKIGEKLWFCVDCN
;
A
#
# COMPACT_ATOMS: atom_id res chain seq x y z
N MET A 1 -3.25 5.87 10.89
CA MET A 1 -3.91 5.92 12.22
C MET A 1 -4.06 4.50 12.74
N ASN A 2 -3.20 3.94 13.59
CA ASN A 2 -2.39 4.49 14.67
C ASN A 2 -0.94 3.98 14.57
N GLN A 3 0.03 4.89 14.48
CA GLN A 3 1.45 4.59 14.68
C GLN A 3 2.05 5.68 15.56
N GLN A 4 1.90 5.53 16.88
CA GLN A 4 2.52 6.46 17.83
C GLN A 4 4.06 6.34 17.82
N VAL A 5 4.61 5.22 17.33
CA VAL A 5 6.05 4.92 17.34
C VAL A 5 6.85 5.72 16.32
N ALA A 6 6.20 6.27 15.30
CA ALA A 6 6.85 7.01 14.23
C ALA A 6 6.43 8.48 14.18
N LEU A 7 5.55 8.94 15.09
CA LEU A 7 5.00 10.30 15.02
C LEU A 7 6.09 11.36 15.20
N SER A 8 7.03 11.15 16.11
CA SER A 8 8.15 12.08 16.33
C SER A 8 9.09 12.14 15.13
N ILE A 9 9.22 11.05 14.37
CA ILE A 9 10.00 11.01 13.14
C ILE A 9 9.22 11.68 12.00
N ASP A 10 7.95 11.35 11.82
CA ASP A 10 7.08 11.91 10.78
C ASP A 10 6.90 13.42 10.93
N ALA A 11 6.88 13.94 12.15
CA ALA A 11 6.83 15.36 12.42
C ALA A 11 8.00 16.15 11.78
N LEU A 12 9.15 15.51 11.52
CA LEU A 12 10.26 16.15 10.82
C LEU A 12 9.93 16.45 9.35
N ASN A 13 9.03 15.69 8.72
CA ASN A 13 8.57 15.95 7.35
C ASN A 13 7.76 17.25 7.24
N SER A 14 7.25 17.75 8.36
CA SER A 14 6.50 19.02 8.45
C SER A 14 7.41 20.25 8.54
N LEU A 15 8.73 20.07 8.74
CA LEU A 15 9.70 21.13 8.88
C LEU A 15 10.51 21.30 7.59
N SER A 16 10.92 22.54 7.29
CA SER A 16 11.74 22.78 6.11
C SER A 16 13.17 22.25 6.29
N PRO A 17 13.85 21.80 5.21
CA PRO A 17 15.25 21.37 5.28
C PRO A 17 16.20 22.44 5.83
N GLN A 18 15.88 23.72 5.62
CA GLN A 18 16.61 24.86 6.14
C GLN A 18 16.51 24.95 7.67
N GLU A 19 15.34 24.67 8.23
CA GLU A 19 15.12 24.67 9.68
C GLU A 19 15.85 23.52 10.38
N LEU A 20 16.07 22.41 9.67
CA LEU A 20 16.73 21.22 10.20
C LEU A 20 18.27 21.28 10.12
N ARG A 21 18.82 21.99 9.12
CA ARG A 21 20.24 21.96 8.81
C ARG A 21 21.11 22.46 9.98
N GLY A 22 22.10 21.64 10.37
CA GLY A 22 23.09 21.99 11.39
C GLY A 22 22.58 21.92 12.84
N LYS A 23 21.32 21.54 13.06
CA LYS A 23 20.74 21.39 14.40
C LYS A 23 20.81 19.93 14.87
N LYS A 24 20.91 19.73 16.17
CA LYS A 24 20.81 18.41 16.81
C LYS A 24 19.40 18.23 17.36
N PHE A 25 18.76 17.12 17.02
CA PHE A 25 17.42 16.77 17.48
C PHE A 25 17.47 15.54 18.38
N LEU A 26 16.71 15.57 19.47
CA LEU A 26 16.44 14.39 20.29
C LEU A 26 14.98 14.01 20.07
N LEU A 27 14.76 12.88 19.43
CA LEU A 27 13.42 12.32 19.27
C LEU A 27 13.20 11.29 20.36
N ILE A 28 12.10 11.43 21.08
CA ILE A 28 11.66 10.44 22.05
C ILE A 28 10.76 9.45 21.31
N ILE A 29 11.12 8.17 21.36
CA ILE A 29 10.28 7.07 20.92
C ILE A 29 9.73 6.43 22.18
N SER A 30 8.50 6.80 22.56
CA SER A 30 7.87 6.37 23.80
C SER A 30 7.45 4.89 23.82
N GLY A 31 7.72 4.15 22.76
CA GLY A 31 7.28 2.77 22.57
C GLY A 31 5.98 2.66 21.79
N GLY A 32 5.65 1.42 21.39
CA GLY A 32 4.50 1.10 20.55
C GLY A 32 3.78 -0.13 21.02
N ASN A 33 2.46 -0.08 20.97
CA ASN A 33 1.61 -1.28 21.02
C ASN A 33 1.84 -2.08 19.73
N PHE A 34 2.95 -2.83 19.69
CA PHE A 34 3.39 -3.60 18.54
C PHE A 34 2.78 -4.99 18.62
N ASP A 35 1.92 -5.28 17.65
CA ASP A 35 1.16 -6.51 17.57
C ASP A 35 1.57 -7.23 16.27
N PHE A 36 2.10 -8.45 16.40
CA PHE A 36 2.53 -9.26 15.27
C PHE A 36 1.37 -9.57 14.32
N GLU A 37 0.14 -9.67 14.82
CA GLU A 37 -1.05 -9.92 13.99
C GLU A 37 -1.37 -8.73 13.09
N ARG A 38 -0.95 -7.51 13.46
CA ARG A 38 -1.17 -6.27 12.70
C ARG A 38 -0.05 -5.93 11.73
N LEU A 39 1.10 -6.59 11.82
CA LEU A 39 2.24 -6.33 10.95
C LEU A 39 1.92 -6.47 9.45
N PRO A 40 1.18 -7.51 9.00
CA PRO A 40 0.84 -7.66 7.59
C PRO A 40 0.04 -6.46 7.05
N ASP A 41 -0.95 -6.00 7.81
CA ASP A 41 -1.80 -4.85 7.44
C ASP A 41 -1.00 -3.55 7.37
N ILE A 42 -0.11 -3.35 8.34
CA ILE A 42 0.78 -2.18 8.37
C ILE A 42 1.72 -2.19 7.17
N LYS A 43 2.31 -3.36 6.85
CA LYS A 43 3.20 -3.54 5.70
C LYS A 43 2.48 -3.25 4.39
N GLU A 44 1.27 -3.77 4.22
CA GLU A 44 0.47 -3.54 3.01
C GLU A 44 0.09 -2.06 2.84
N ARG A 45 -0.24 -1.36 3.93
CA ARG A 45 -0.48 0.09 3.90
C ARG A 45 0.80 0.88 3.56
N SER A 46 1.94 0.45 4.09
CA SER A 46 3.25 1.06 3.79
C SER A 46 3.61 0.92 2.31
N TRP A 47 3.45 -0.27 1.73
CA TRP A 47 3.70 -0.49 0.30
C TRP A 47 2.78 0.33 -0.59
N ARG A 48 1.48 0.42 -0.24
CA ARG A 48 0.55 1.31 -0.94
C ARG A 48 0.96 2.78 -0.84
N PHE A 49 1.41 3.22 0.34
CA PHE A 49 1.89 4.60 0.53
C PHE A 49 3.14 4.91 -0.29
N GLN A 50 4.06 3.94 -0.42
CA GLN A 50 5.29 4.07 -1.20
C GLN A 50 5.08 3.85 -2.71
N GLY A 51 3.87 3.48 -3.16
CA GLY A 51 3.58 3.17 -4.55
C GLY A 51 4.15 1.82 -5.03
N LEU A 52 4.67 0.99 -4.12
CA LEU A 52 5.26 -0.32 -4.42
C LEU A 52 4.20 -1.41 -4.67
N ARG A 53 2.94 -1.13 -4.34
CA ARG A 53 1.84 -2.07 -4.52
C ARG A 53 0.58 -1.36 -4.94
N GLN A 54 0.01 -1.78 -6.06
CA GLN A 54 -1.24 -1.25 -6.61
C GLN A 54 -2.32 -2.33 -6.57
N CYS A 55 -3.44 -2.00 -5.94
CA CYS A 55 -4.58 -2.92 -5.86
C CYS A 55 -5.75 -2.36 -6.67
N PHE A 56 -6.25 -3.16 -7.60
CA PHE A 56 -7.33 -2.83 -8.51
C PHE A 56 -8.58 -3.65 -8.20
N ILE A 57 -9.72 -3.00 -8.36
CA ILE A 57 -11.04 -3.61 -8.19
C ILE A 57 -11.83 -3.34 -9.46
N PHE A 58 -12.18 -4.40 -10.19
CA PHE A 58 -12.97 -4.29 -11.40
C PHE A 58 -14.28 -5.05 -11.26
N SER A 59 -15.35 -4.41 -11.70
CA SER A 59 -16.60 -5.09 -12.01
C SER A 59 -16.57 -5.39 -13.50
N PHE A 60 -16.54 -6.66 -13.87
CA PHE A 60 -16.52 -7.03 -15.27
C PHE A 60 -17.94 -7.03 -15.85
N PRO A 61 -18.15 -6.43 -17.03
CA PRO A 61 -19.35 -6.71 -17.81
C PRO A 61 -19.36 -8.20 -18.19
N GLN A 62 -20.55 -8.82 -18.26
CA GLN A 62 -20.73 -10.26 -18.53
C GLN A 62 -20.40 -10.67 -19.98
N HIS A 63 -19.25 -10.25 -20.51
CA HIS A 63 -18.76 -10.67 -21.82
C HIS A 63 -17.43 -11.41 -21.71
N PRO A 64 -17.25 -12.52 -22.45
CA PRO A 64 -16.01 -13.30 -22.41
C PRO A 64 -14.77 -12.46 -22.73
N GLY A 65 -13.66 -12.73 -22.03
CA GLY A 65 -12.34 -12.17 -22.37
C GLY A 65 -11.99 -10.82 -21.77
N ALA A 66 -12.87 -10.21 -20.96
CA ALA A 66 -12.58 -8.92 -20.33
C ALA A 66 -11.36 -8.98 -19.36
N LEU A 67 -11.23 -10.09 -18.63
CA LEU A 67 -10.05 -10.40 -17.81
C LEU A 67 -8.75 -10.38 -18.64
N ARG A 68 -8.77 -11.01 -19.82
CA ARG A 68 -7.61 -11.09 -20.71
C ARG A 68 -7.17 -9.71 -21.20
N HIS A 69 -8.13 -8.80 -21.43
CA HIS A 69 -7.82 -7.42 -21.82
C HIS A 69 -7.16 -6.65 -20.67
N PHE A 70 -7.62 -6.84 -19.44
CA PHE A 70 -6.98 -6.24 -18.26
C PHE A 70 -5.54 -6.73 -18.09
N LEU A 71 -5.30 -8.04 -18.18
CA LEU A 71 -3.94 -8.59 -18.06
C LEU A 71 -2.99 -8.05 -19.14
N ALA A 72 -3.50 -7.68 -20.32
CA ALA A 72 -2.69 -7.07 -21.38
C ALA A 72 -2.29 -5.60 -21.10
N THR A 73 -2.85 -4.96 -20.07
CA THR A 73 -2.46 -3.61 -19.65
C THR A 73 -1.35 -3.58 -18.60
N LEU A 74 -1.05 -4.73 -17.98
CA LEU A 74 0.05 -4.86 -17.04
C LEU A 74 1.38 -4.91 -17.78
N SER A 75 2.42 -4.35 -17.18
CA SER A 75 3.79 -4.40 -17.67
C SER A 75 4.36 -5.82 -17.52
N LEU A 76 5.42 -6.15 -18.26
CA LEU A 76 6.09 -7.46 -18.13
C LEU A 76 6.74 -7.67 -16.76
N ASP A 77 7.08 -6.58 -16.07
CA ASP A 77 7.72 -6.58 -14.76
C ASP A 77 6.70 -6.48 -13.59
N ASP A 78 5.40 -6.39 -13.90
CA ASP A 78 4.33 -6.29 -12.90
C ASP A 78 3.94 -7.68 -12.38
N ASP A 79 4.26 -7.97 -11.11
CA ASP A 79 3.98 -9.26 -10.48
C ASP A 79 2.60 -9.29 -9.81
N ILE A 80 1.72 -10.19 -10.26
CA ILE A 80 0.41 -10.40 -9.64
C ILE A 80 0.57 -11.23 -8.36
N VAL A 81 0.47 -10.57 -7.21
CA VAL A 81 0.66 -11.21 -5.89
C VAL A 81 -0.63 -11.61 -5.19
N ARG A 82 -1.77 -11.08 -5.62
CA ARG A 82 -3.08 -11.50 -5.13
C ARG A 82 -4.12 -11.41 -6.23
N PHE A 83 -4.84 -12.51 -6.44
CA PHE A 83 -5.95 -12.60 -7.38
C PHE A 83 -7.16 -13.21 -6.67
N GLU A 84 -8.26 -12.47 -6.62
CA GLU A 84 -9.51 -12.96 -6.02
C GLU A 84 -10.70 -12.71 -6.94
N TYR A 85 -11.49 -13.76 -7.15
CA TYR A 85 -12.72 -13.71 -7.92
C TYR A 85 -13.92 -13.95 -7.00
N LEU A 86 -14.82 -12.96 -6.94
CA LEU A 86 -16.05 -13.05 -6.17
C LEU A 86 -17.25 -13.14 -7.11
N LYS A 87 -17.87 -14.32 -7.14
CA LYS A 87 -19.12 -14.58 -7.86
C LYS A 87 -20.31 -14.24 -6.95
N LYS A 88 -20.64 -12.95 -6.77
CA LYS A 88 -21.86 -12.50 -6.07
C LYS A 88 -22.45 -11.30 -6.79
N ILE A 89 -23.72 -11.38 -7.21
CA ILE A 89 -24.55 -10.35 -7.89
C ILE A 89 -23.71 -9.18 -8.46
N GLY A 90 -23.09 -9.42 -9.62
CA GLY A 90 -22.06 -8.56 -10.22
C GLY A 90 -20.69 -9.22 -10.17
N GLU A 91 -20.18 -9.66 -11.31
CA GLU A 91 -18.89 -10.36 -11.41
C GLU A 91 -17.75 -9.42 -11.00
N LYS A 92 -17.29 -9.52 -9.75
CA LYS A 92 -16.27 -8.63 -9.18
C LYS A 92 -14.95 -9.38 -9.06
N LEU A 93 -13.92 -8.80 -9.65
CA LEU A 93 -12.55 -9.30 -9.63
C LEU A 93 -11.65 -8.30 -8.90
N TRP A 94 -10.75 -8.83 -8.08
CA TRP A 94 -9.80 -8.08 -7.28
C TRP A 94 -8.39 -8.55 -7.63
N PHE A 95 -7.52 -7.58 -7.92
CA PHE A 95 -6.10 -7.80 -8.18
C PHE A 95 -5.29 -6.95 -7.21
N CYS A 96 -4.24 -7.50 -6.63
CA CYS A 96 -3.10 -6.69 -6.18
C CYS A 96 -1.88 -7.10 -6.99
N VAL A 97 -1.22 -6.09 -7.52
CA VAL A 97 -0.01 -6.16 -8.32
C VAL A 97 1.08 -5.47 -7.52
N ASP A 98 2.21 -6.15 -7.37
CA ASP A 98 3.42 -5.54 -6.86
C ASP A 98 4.12 -4.83 -8.04
N CYS A 99 4.37 -3.54 -7.85
CA CYS A 99 5.04 -2.70 -8.84
C CYS A 99 6.54 -2.74 -8.51
N ASN A 100 7.31 -3.50 -9.29
CA ASN A 100 8.76 -3.67 -9.09
C ASN A 100 9.57 -2.64 -9.89
#